data_AF-A0A382H5F3-F1
#
_entry.id   AF-A0A382H5F3-F1
#
_cell.length_a   1.000
_cell.length_b   1.000
_cell.length_c   1.000
_cell.angle_alpha   90.00
_cell.angle_beta   90.00
_cell.angle_gamma   90.00
#
_symmetry.space_group_name_H-M   'P 1'
#
loop_
_entity.id
_entity.type
_entity.pdbx_description
1 polymer ?
#
loop_
_entity_poly.entity_id
_entity_poly.type
_entity_poly.pdbx_seq_one_letter_code
_entity_poly.pdbx_strand_id
1 'polypeptide(L)' 'MASDSLVRQVFINGSIHTFNHQLDIIEAIAIKDGVIEQVGSNEEIKQIIDEHTSV' A
#
# COMPACT_ATOMS: atom_id res chain seq x y z
N MET A 1 -12.55 24.02 -2.68
CA MET A 1 -11.31 23.42 -2.16
C MET A 1 -11.13 22.12 -2.91
N ALA A 2 -10.12 22.03 -3.77
CA ALA A 2 -9.90 20.85 -4.60
C ALA A 2 -9.53 19.66 -3.69
N SER A 3 -10.27 18.57 -3.82
CA SER A 3 -10.08 17.30 -3.12
C SER A 3 -8.80 16.64 -3.63
N ASP A 4 -7.68 17.04 -3.07
CA ASP A 4 -6.37 16.42 -3.22
C ASP A 4 -6.36 15.15 -2.34
N SER A 5 -6.46 13.89 -2.79
CA SER A 5 -6.83 13.24 -4.04
C SER A 5 -7.30 11.84 -3.62
N LEU A 6 -8.24 11.20 -4.33
CA LEU A 6 -8.62 9.79 -4.09
C LEU A 6 -7.50 8.80 -4.43
N VAL A 7 -6.28 9.29 -4.69
CA VAL A 7 -5.17 8.51 -5.27
C VAL A 7 -4.58 7.61 -4.20
N ARG A 8 -4.55 6.33 -4.52
CA ARG A 8 -3.88 5.31 -3.72
C ARG A 8 -2.40 5.34 -4.06
N GLN A 9 -1.54 5.33 -3.04
CA GLN A 9 -0.11 5.11 -3.22
C GLN A 9 0.25 3.69 -2.79
N VAL A 10 0.95 2.98 -3.66
CA VAL A 10 1.36 1.60 -3.46
C VAL A 10 2.88 1.53 -3.49
N PHE A 11 3.47 0.76 -2.58
CA PHE A 11 4.89 0.41 -2.61
C PHE A 11 4.99 -1.11 -2.80
N ILE A 12 5.72 -1.55 -3.83
CA ILE A 12 5.91 -2.97 -4.17
C ILE A 12 7.41 -3.33 -4.23
N ASN A 13 7.69 -4.63 -4.20
CA ASN A 13 9.04 -5.22 -4.24
C ASN A 13 9.95 -4.66 -3.13
N GLY A 14 9.38 -4.33 -1.98
CA GLY A 14 10.08 -3.77 -0.84
C GLY A 14 10.53 -4.84 0.15
N SER A 15 11.32 -4.39 1.13
CA SER A 15 11.53 -5.07 2.40
C SER A 15 10.98 -4.17 3.49
N ILE A 16 9.69 -4.32 3.79
CA ILE A 16 8.95 -3.39 4.66
C ILE A 16 8.85 -4.01 6.05
N HIS A 17 9.51 -3.38 7.01
CA HIS A 17 9.46 -3.79 8.40
C HIS A 17 8.19 -3.27 9.05
N THR A 18 7.30 -4.18 9.45
CA THR A 18 6.10 -3.82 10.20
C THR A 18 6.30 -4.04 11.69
N PHE A 19 5.57 -3.28 12.49
CA PHE A 19 5.42 -3.52 13.94
C PHE A 19 4.01 -4.04 14.23
N ASN A 20 3.57 -5.03 13.47
CA ASN A 20 2.37 -5.81 13.81
C ASN A 20 2.69 -6.79 14.96
N HIS A 21 1.68 -7.51 15.45
CA HIS A 21 1.88 -8.47 16.56
C HIS A 21 2.88 -9.60 16.23
N GLN A 22 3.09 -9.88 14.94
CA GLN A 22 3.97 -10.94 14.45
C GLN A 22 5.39 -10.43 14.10
N LEU A 23 5.59 -9.11 14.07
CA LEU A 23 6.82 -8.42 13.63
C LEU A 23 7.25 -8.82 12.22
N ASP A 24 6.28 -8.93 11.31
CA ASP A 24 6.53 -9.42 9.95
C ASP A 24 7.33 -8.40 9.10
N ILE A 25 8.20 -8.94 8.25
CA ILE A 25 8.75 -8.24 7.09
C ILE A 25 7.92 -8.64 5.88
N ILE A 26 7.36 -7.66 5.19
CA ILE A 26 6.43 -7.85 4.07
C ILE A 26 6.94 -7.17 2.81
N GLU A 27 6.35 -7.51 1.68
CA GLU A 27 6.85 -7.08 0.37
C GLU A 27 6.18 -5.81 -0.16
N ALA A 28 4.92 -5.56 0.20
CA ALA A 28 4.16 -4.46 -0.37
C ALA A 28 3.10 -3.84 0.58
N ILE A 29 2.88 -2.52 0.47
CA ILE A 29 1.82 -1.79 1.18
C ILE A 29 1.03 -0.90 0.24
N ALA A 30 -0.25 -0.69 0.56
CA ALA A 30 -1.11 0.31 -0.05
C ALA A 30 -1.55 1.34 0.99
N ILE A 31 -1.41 2.61 0.64
CA ILE A 31 -1.76 3.77 1.46
C ILE A 31 -2.80 4.59 0.71
N LYS A 32 -3.87 4.97 1.41
CA LYS A 32 -4.88 5.88 0.90
C LYS A 32 -5.24 6.89 1.99
N ASP A 33 -5.27 8.17 1.64
CA ASP A 33 -5.54 9.27 2.57
C ASP A 33 -4.65 9.25 3.83
N GLY A 34 -3.38 8.86 3.66
CA GLY A 34 -2.39 8.76 4.74
C GLY A 34 -2.57 7.55 5.68
N VAL A 35 -3.52 6.66 5.39
CA VAL A 35 -3.81 5.44 6.17
C VAL A 35 -3.39 4.21 5.37
N ILE A 36 -2.78 3.24 6.06
CA ILE A 36 -2.48 1.93 5.47
C ILE A 36 -3.80 1.18 5.26
N GLU A 37 -4.17 0.97 4.01
CA GLU A 37 -5.38 0.24 3.62
C GLU A 37 -5.11 -1.26 3.53
N GLN A 38 -3.91 -1.64 3.06
CA GLN A 38 -3.52 -3.04 2.92
C GLN A 38 -2.01 -3.24 3.07
N VAL A 39 -1.62 -4.40 3.59
CA VAL A 39 -0.24 -4.87 3.77
C VAL A 39 -0.21 -6.33 3.33
N GLY A 40 0.78 -6.75 2.53
CA GLY A 40 0.82 -8.12 2.05
C GLY A 40 1.93 -8.43 1.06
N SER A 41 1.72 -9.47 0.26
CA SER A 41 2.62 -9.84 -0.85
C SER A 41 2.46 -8.90 -2.05
N ASN A 42 3.40 -8.96 -2.97
CA ASN A 42 3.28 -8.25 -4.25
C ASN A 42 2.04 -8.67 -5.03
N GLU A 43 1.71 -9.96 -5.06
CA GLU A 43 0.54 -10.48 -5.79
C GLU A 43 -0.77 -9.93 -5.22
N GLU A 44 -0.89 -9.86 -3.89
CA GLU A 44 -2.08 -9.34 -3.22
C GLU A 44 -2.28 -7.85 -3.50
N ILE A 45 -1.22 -7.05 -3.37
CA ILE A 45 -1.30 -5.60 -3.58
C ILE A 45 -1.49 -5.25 -5.06
N LYS A 46 -0.93 -6.04 -6.00
CA LYS A 46 -1.15 -5.82 -7.45
C LYS A 46 -2.62 -5.97 -7.86
N GLN A 47 -3.45 -6.70 -7.11
CA GLN A 47 -4.87 -6.88 -7.42
C GLN A 47 -5.71 -5.61 -7.23
N ILE A 48 -5.20 -4.63 -6.48
CA ILE A 48 -5.93 -3.38 -6.19
C ILE A 48 -5.37 -2.17 -6.94
N ILE A 49 -4.36 -2.37 -7.79
CA ILE A 49 -3.79 -1.31 -8.64
C ILE A 49 -4.74 -1.05 -9.80
N ASP A 50 -5.15 0.21 -9.94
CA ASP A 50 -6.02 0.72 -11.00
C ASP A 50 -5.45 2.02 -11.60
N GLU A 51 -6.19 2.65 -12.51
CA GLU A 51 -5.79 3.91 -13.15
C GLU A 51 -5.68 5.10 -12.17
N HIS A 52 -6.14 4.96 -10.93
CA HIS A 52 -6.06 5.96 -9.86
C HIS A 52 -4.98 5.62 -8.82
N THR A 53 -4.09 4.67 -9.13
CA THR A 53 -3.04 4.22 -8.23
C THR A 53 -1.66 4.71 -8.70
N SER A 54 -0.90 5.32 -7.80
CA SER A 54 0.53 5.60 -7.97
C SER A 54 1.34 4.46 -7.36
N VAL A 55 2.35 4.00 -8.08
CA VAL A 55 3.31 2.97 -7.63
C VAL A 55 4.69 3.58 -7.50
#